data_AF-A0A0N1KUL9-F1
#
_entry.id   AF-A0A0N1KUL9-F1
#
_cell.length_a   1.000
_cell.length_b   1.000
_cell.length_c   1.000
_cell.angle_alpha   90.00
_cell.angle_beta   90.00
_cell.angle_gamma   90.00
#
_symmetry.space_group_name_H-M   'P 1'
#
loop_
_entity.id
_entity.type
_entity.pdbx_description
1 polymer ?
#
loop_
_entity_poly.entity_id
_entity_poly.type
_entity_poly.pdbx_seq_one_letter_code
_entity_poly.pdbx_strand_id
1 'polypeptide(L)'
;MNPNPKYEHMEEQKTSAHDRKLSEKRAERQKKSSEDSPSEKREMVMHGAKLSCPYAQAPGELKVTSNEINLQDKLFATKGDGNNMVNLQFKGTCGHPKWPAKNMSPPPCMSVIKLSPWQNLGTSIIQEQTVLVKESYINCTPDFNAAVASPIPKAASIASSIDDKPIIISGYWVDKNNQKVKLHPYGDDQLRFYFEVNKSAVGKKITFTIYELDSGPLNDDNVYEKEYTVAHEKNYIKVPLTADLFTKGGESILQLYAEIKLESTTYELPQETDHLKIHVVEFVPKIEGALNWTKAKMLQEIWFNGNENDKPWLVDPKVDLLSMDWVISYSRMKTEYDKIIATKWKSENALKLLKKRIKEMTKNPDVGLKLPKKDNETVNFGVSRNDIRKFNDIEQPKLGGKKAQEIMPLFERFYYQSVSYNISKNPFSMEPLDDLFGALASCQFRVIAFGTITRKNWKSPLGMNLNSYLVKITKIGVYIKDSFDFITEDEYLGDWSPKKNTVSVNPYGVTKDTFYTIENKSYREWRKDYKKGMDFNLYTDVKYLNVYHEFYASPNEIE
;
A
#
# COMPACT_ATOMS: atom_id res chain seq x y z
N MET A 1 -33.77 -26.63 -23.07
CA MET A 1 -32.73 -26.03 -23.96
C MET A 1 -31.52 -26.94 -23.87
N ASN A 2 -31.16 -27.62 -24.96
CA ASN A 2 -29.93 -28.42 -25.01
C ASN A 2 -28.72 -27.48 -25.13
N PRO A 3 -27.65 -27.67 -24.33
CA PRO A 3 -26.41 -26.95 -24.54
C PRO A 3 -25.73 -27.42 -25.84
N ASN A 4 -25.09 -26.47 -26.51
CA ASN A 4 -24.57 -26.59 -27.86
C ASN A 4 -23.21 -27.34 -27.84
N PRO A 5 -23.06 -28.50 -28.51
CA PRO A 5 -21.88 -29.38 -28.41
C PRO A 5 -20.57 -28.79 -28.99
N LYS A 6 -20.60 -27.57 -29.55
CA LYS A 6 -19.40 -26.86 -30.03
C LYS A 6 -18.58 -26.21 -28.91
N TYR A 7 -19.14 -25.98 -27.72
CA TYR A 7 -18.43 -25.33 -26.62
C TYR A 7 -17.62 -26.30 -25.75
N GLU A 8 -18.11 -27.53 -25.49
CA GLU A 8 -17.36 -28.56 -24.73
C GLU A 8 -16.06 -28.98 -25.47
N HIS A 9 -16.12 -29.11 -26.79
CA HIS A 9 -14.99 -29.60 -27.59
C HIS A 9 -13.80 -28.60 -27.65
N MET A 10 -14.05 -27.30 -27.44
CA MET A 10 -13.02 -26.25 -27.37
C MET A 10 -12.41 -26.13 -25.96
N GLU A 11 -13.17 -26.45 -24.92
CA GLU A 11 -12.72 -26.39 -23.52
C GLU A 11 -11.81 -27.58 -23.17
N GLU A 12 -12.14 -28.79 -23.66
CA GLU A 12 -11.29 -29.99 -23.54
C GLU A 12 -9.96 -29.88 -24.30
N GLN A 13 -9.95 -29.21 -25.46
CA GLN A 13 -8.71 -29.00 -26.22
C GLN A 13 -7.76 -27.99 -25.57
N LYS A 14 -8.29 -26.99 -24.85
CA LYS A 14 -7.49 -25.98 -24.13
C LYS A 14 -6.88 -26.52 -22.84
N THR A 15 -7.61 -27.34 -22.09
CA THR A 15 -7.09 -28.04 -20.89
C THR A 15 -6.04 -29.09 -21.27
N SER A 16 -6.26 -29.84 -22.35
CA SER A 16 -5.30 -30.79 -22.91
C SER A 16 -3.95 -30.14 -23.29
N ALA A 17 -3.99 -28.96 -23.93
CA ALA A 17 -2.77 -28.25 -24.35
C ALA A 17 -2.01 -27.61 -23.16
N HIS A 18 -2.73 -27.13 -22.14
CA HIS A 18 -2.14 -26.62 -20.91
C HIS A 18 -1.42 -27.73 -20.12
N ASP A 19 -2.06 -28.88 -19.96
CA ASP A 19 -1.50 -30.00 -19.21
C ASP A 19 -0.29 -30.64 -19.91
N ARG A 20 -0.26 -30.61 -21.25
CA ARG A 20 0.92 -31.02 -22.03
C ARG A 20 2.11 -30.08 -21.84
N LYS A 21 1.90 -28.76 -21.84
CA LYS A 21 2.97 -27.78 -21.54
C LYS A 21 3.47 -27.89 -20.10
N LEU A 22 2.59 -28.20 -19.15
CA LEU A 22 2.96 -28.38 -17.75
C LEU A 22 3.79 -29.66 -17.53
N SER A 23 3.45 -30.75 -18.22
CA SER A 23 4.22 -32.00 -18.15
C SER A 23 5.59 -31.88 -18.86
N GLU A 24 5.67 -31.17 -19.98
CA GLU A 24 6.93 -30.82 -20.66
C GLU A 24 7.84 -29.99 -19.74
N LYS A 25 7.31 -28.94 -19.07
CA LYS A 25 8.09 -28.15 -18.09
C LYS A 25 8.53 -28.96 -16.86
N ARG A 26 7.72 -29.92 -16.40
CA ARG A 26 8.08 -30.81 -15.28
C ARG A 26 9.19 -31.79 -15.68
N ALA A 27 9.14 -32.33 -16.90
CA ALA A 27 10.18 -33.19 -17.45
C ALA A 27 11.49 -32.42 -17.69
N GLU A 28 11.41 -31.17 -18.14
CA GLU A 28 12.56 -30.29 -18.34
C GLU A 28 13.21 -29.87 -17.00
N ARG A 29 12.40 -29.61 -15.96
CA ARG A 29 12.89 -29.40 -14.58
C ARG A 29 13.53 -30.66 -13.98
N GLN A 30 12.96 -31.84 -14.23
CA GLN A 30 13.57 -33.10 -13.78
C GLN A 30 14.91 -33.37 -14.47
N LYS A 31 15.01 -33.12 -15.79
CA LYS A 31 16.27 -33.20 -16.54
C LYS A 31 17.34 -32.23 -16.01
N LYS A 32 16.99 -30.96 -15.81
CA LYS A 32 17.90 -29.96 -15.22
C LYS A 32 18.32 -30.31 -13.79
N SER A 33 17.42 -30.85 -12.97
CA SER A 33 17.76 -31.29 -11.60
C SER A 33 18.69 -32.52 -11.56
N SER A 34 18.68 -33.35 -12.60
CA SER A 34 19.57 -34.51 -12.72
C SER A 34 20.96 -34.19 -13.28
N GLU A 35 21.12 -33.05 -13.96
CA GLU A 35 22.38 -32.63 -14.58
C GLU A 35 23.24 -31.74 -13.64
N ASP A 36 22.62 -30.99 -12.71
CA ASP A 36 23.32 -30.03 -11.81
C ASP A 36 23.65 -30.57 -10.40
N SER A 37 23.46 -31.86 -10.12
CA SER A 37 23.87 -32.43 -8.84
C SER A 37 25.38 -32.69 -8.84
N PRO A 38 26.17 -32.18 -7.86
CA PRO A 38 27.58 -32.54 -7.74
C PRO A 38 27.70 -34.06 -7.67
N SER A 39 28.51 -34.65 -8.55
CA SER A 39 28.73 -36.10 -8.62
C SER A 39 29.35 -36.67 -7.34
N GLU A 40 29.90 -35.81 -6.48
CA GLU A 40 30.52 -36.14 -5.20
C GLU A 40 29.56 -35.84 -4.04
N LYS A 41 29.03 -36.89 -3.40
CA LYS A 41 28.14 -36.78 -2.22
C LYS A 41 28.89 -36.83 -0.88
N ARG A 42 30.21 -37.11 -0.89
CA ARG A 42 31.03 -37.20 0.33
C ARG A 42 31.48 -35.81 0.79
N GLU A 43 31.61 -35.64 2.10
CA GLU A 43 32.05 -34.37 2.70
C GLU A 43 33.51 -34.08 2.33
N MET A 44 33.79 -32.91 1.76
CA MET A 44 35.16 -32.52 1.38
C MET A 44 35.94 -31.94 2.56
N VAL A 45 37.26 -32.13 2.58
CA VAL A 45 38.15 -31.64 3.65
C VAL A 45 38.56 -30.20 3.37
N MET A 46 38.40 -29.32 4.36
CA MET A 46 38.73 -27.90 4.27
C MET A 46 40.04 -27.57 5.01
N HIS A 47 40.59 -26.40 4.71
CA HIS A 47 41.68 -25.80 5.47
C HIS A 47 41.39 -25.77 6.98
N GLY A 48 42.38 -26.15 7.79
CA GLY A 48 42.27 -26.23 9.25
C GLY A 48 41.76 -27.59 9.78
N ALA A 49 41.57 -28.60 8.90
CA ALA A 49 41.21 -29.95 9.34
C ALA A 49 42.26 -30.53 10.30
N LYS A 50 41.81 -31.29 11.31
CA LYS A 50 42.69 -31.89 12.31
C LYS A 50 42.84 -33.40 12.07
N LEU A 51 44.07 -33.88 12.08
CA LEU A 51 44.39 -35.30 11.93
C LEU A 51 45.12 -35.84 13.16
N SER A 52 44.84 -37.10 13.50
CA SER A 52 45.53 -37.80 14.58
C SER A 52 46.63 -38.70 14.03
N CYS A 53 47.79 -38.71 14.67
CA CYS A 53 48.85 -39.68 14.43
C CYS A 53 49.12 -40.44 15.74
N PRO A 54 49.11 -41.78 15.76
CA PRO A 54 49.34 -42.56 16.99
C PRO A 54 50.67 -42.29 17.70
N TYR A 55 51.65 -41.73 16.99
CA TYR A 55 52.98 -41.44 17.52
C TYR A 55 53.16 -39.98 17.96
N ALA A 56 52.19 -39.10 17.67
CA ALA A 56 52.24 -37.69 18.02
C ALA A 56 51.44 -37.40 19.30
N GLN A 57 51.94 -36.49 20.13
CA GLN A 57 51.24 -36.08 21.36
C GLN A 57 50.04 -35.16 21.11
N ALA A 58 49.98 -34.51 19.94
CA ALA A 58 48.93 -33.58 19.57
C ALA A 58 48.48 -33.84 18.12
N PRO A 59 47.21 -33.54 17.77
CA PRO A 59 46.75 -33.62 16.40
C PRO A 59 47.51 -32.64 15.50
N GLY A 60 47.75 -33.07 14.25
CA GLY A 60 48.28 -32.22 13.19
C GLY A 60 47.18 -31.35 12.59
N GLU A 61 47.50 -30.12 12.28
CA GLU A 61 46.59 -29.17 11.62
C GLU A 61 46.94 -29.09 10.13
N LEU A 62 45.93 -29.27 9.28
CA LEU A 62 46.06 -29.27 7.83
C LEU A 62 45.98 -27.84 7.28
N LYS A 63 47.11 -27.34 6.80
CA LYS A 63 47.24 -26.11 6.04
C LYS A 63 47.23 -26.43 4.55
N VAL A 64 46.17 -26.00 3.87
CA VAL A 64 46.07 -26.12 2.41
C VAL A 64 47.08 -25.18 1.75
N THR A 65 48.03 -25.75 1.00
CA THR A 65 48.98 -25.01 0.16
C THR A 65 49.08 -25.59 -1.25
N SER A 66 48.28 -26.61 -1.56
CA SER A 66 48.28 -27.30 -2.85
C SER A 66 47.63 -26.52 -3.98
N ASN A 67 46.79 -25.54 -3.65
CA ASN A 67 46.00 -24.73 -4.56
C ASN A 67 45.70 -23.34 -3.96
N GLU A 68 45.19 -22.45 -4.79
CA GLU A 68 44.80 -21.07 -4.41
C GLU A 68 43.31 -20.77 -4.69
N ILE A 69 42.52 -21.79 -5.06
CA ILE A 69 41.11 -21.62 -5.48
C ILE A 69 40.19 -21.69 -4.27
N ASN A 70 39.45 -20.59 -4.03
CA ASN A 70 38.37 -20.59 -3.05
C ASN A 70 37.06 -21.09 -3.69
N LEU A 71 36.42 -22.07 -3.05
CA LEU A 71 35.05 -22.46 -3.33
C LEU A 71 34.20 -22.04 -2.13
N GLN A 72 33.21 -21.17 -2.34
CA GLN A 72 32.38 -20.59 -1.26
C GLN A 72 33.24 -20.00 -0.12
N ASP A 73 34.23 -19.19 -0.48
CA ASP A 73 35.18 -18.52 0.44
C ASP A 73 36.05 -19.44 1.30
N LYS A 74 36.21 -20.71 0.91
CA LYS A 74 37.04 -21.68 1.63
C LYS A 74 38.01 -22.40 0.69
N LEU A 75 39.23 -22.66 1.20
CA LEU A 75 40.21 -23.54 0.57
C LEU A 75 39.93 -25.00 0.92
N PHE A 76 39.87 -25.85 -0.09
CA PHE A 76 39.71 -27.29 0.06
C PHE A 76 41.04 -28.01 -0.12
N ALA A 77 41.28 -29.01 0.72
CA ALA A 77 42.50 -29.79 0.69
C ALA A 77 42.47 -30.79 -0.47
N THR A 78 43.64 -31.07 -1.02
CA THR A 78 43.80 -32.01 -2.14
C THR A 78 44.90 -33.03 -1.84
N LYS A 79 45.12 -33.97 -2.76
CA LYS A 79 46.23 -34.93 -2.69
C LYS A 79 47.62 -34.28 -2.51
N GLY A 80 47.78 -32.98 -2.84
CA GLY A 80 49.03 -32.25 -2.65
C GLY A 80 49.33 -31.86 -1.20
N ASP A 81 48.34 -31.86 -0.30
CA ASP A 81 48.48 -31.41 1.10
C ASP A 81 48.93 -32.54 2.04
N GLY A 82 49.96 -33.30 1.67
CA GLY A 82 50.41 -34.51 2.38
C GLY A 82 51.78 -34.42 3.04
N ASN A 83 52.35 -33.22 3.24
CA ASN A 83 53.70 -33.03 3.76
C ASN A 83 53.71 -32.52 5.22
N ASN A 84 54.34 -33.27 6.12
CA ASN A 84 54.40 -32.93 7.55
C ASN A 84 55.27 -31.70 7.89
N MET A 85 56.18 -31.28 7.01
CA MET A 85 56.96 -30.05 7.21
C MET A 85 56.21 -28.79 6.77
N VAL A 86 55.18 -28.92 5.91
CA VAL A 86 54.59 -27.80 5.18
C VAL A 86 53.08 -27.71 5.37
N ASN A 87 52.37 -28.81 5.14
CA ASN A 87 50.92 -28.87 5.02
C ASN A 87 50.23 -29.52 6.22
N LEU A 88 50.86 -30.46 6.91
CA LEU A 88 50.22 -31.21 7.99
C LEU A 88 51.16 -31.39 9.18
N GLN A 89 51.37 -30.31 9.93
CA GLN A 89 52.40 -30.25 10.97
C GLN A 89 51.91 -30.86 12.29
N PHE A 90 52.47 -32.02 12.67
CA PHE A 90 52.28 -32.59 14.01
C PHE A 90 53.25 -31.93 14.99
N LYS A 91 52.71 -31.17 15.96
CA LYS A 91 53.50 -30.48 16.99
C LYS A 91 53.88 -31.43 18.15
N GLY A 92 54.92 -31.09 18.92
CA GLY A 92 55.38 -31.88 20.08
C GLY A 92 56.41 -32.96 19.74
N THR A 93 56.66 -33.88 20.67
CA THR A 93 57.63 -34.98 20.50
C THR A 93 56.97 -36.25 19.97
N CYS A 94 57.73 -37.05 19.21
CA CYS A 94 57.25 -38.29 18.57
C CYS A 94 57.59 -39.51 19.43
N GLY A 95 56.58 -40.16 20.00
CA GLY A 95 56.71 -41.22 21.01
C GLY A 95 56.90 -42.65 20.47
N HIS A 96 57.63 -42.85 19.36
CA HIS A 96 57.80 -44.20 18.82
C HIS A 96 58.84 -45.04 19.61
N PRO A 97 58.59 -46.32 19.92
CA PRO A 97 59.52 -47.19 20.67
C PRO A 97 60.92 -47.36 20.05
N LYS A 98 61.07 -47.02 18.77
CA LYS A 98 62.37 -47.06 18.06
C LYS A 98 63.37 -46.03 18.57
N TRP A 99 62.94 -44.91 19.16
CA TRP A 99 63.86 -43.86 19.61
C TRP A 99 64.63 -44.28 20.86
N PRO A 100 63.96 -44.75 21.94
CA PRO A 100 64.67 -45.34 23.08
C PRO A 100 65.55 -46.52 22.68
N ALA A 101 65.10 -47.38 21.75
CA ALA A 101 65.88 -48.53 21.27
C ALA A 101 67.17 -48.14 20.52
N LYS A 102 67.32 -46.87 20.11
CA LYS A 102 68.53 -46.32 19.49
C LYS A 102 69.30 -45.36 20.42
N ASN A 103 69.03 -45.37 21.73
CA ASN A 103 69.57 -44.40 22.71
C ASN A 103 69.31 -42.92 22.32
N MET A 104 68.16 -42.64 21.71
CA MET A 104 67.75 -41.28 21.33
C MET A 104 66.59 -40.78 22.19
N SER A 105 66.65 -39.54 22.66
CA SER A 105 65.48 -38.84 23.21
C SER A 105 64.41 -38.66 22.13
N PRO A 106 63.10 -38.69 22.48
CA PRO A 106 62.02 -38.52 21.51
C PRO A 106 62.19 -37.22 20.68
N PRO A 107 62.41 -37.33 19.36
CA PRO A 107 62.63 -36.17 18.51
C PRO A 107 61.32 -35.42 18.23
N PRO A 108 61.36 -34.16 17.77
CA PRO A 108 60.18 -33.41 17.37
C PRO A 108 59.41 -34.10 16.23
N CYS A 109 58.09 -34.25 16.36
CA CYS A 109 57.21 -34.89 15.37
C CYS A 109 57.39 -34.35 13.94
N MET A 110 57.55 -33.03 13.79
CA MET A 110 57.77 -32.39 12.49
C MET A 110 59.04 -32.88 11.75
N SER A 111 60.06 -33.34 12.49
CA SER A 111 61.35 -33.80 11.93
C SER A 111 61.37 -35.29 11.58
N VAL A 112 60.44 -36.08 12.13
CA VAL A 112 60.52 -37.55 12.11
C VAL A 112 59.19 -38.26 11.83
N ILE A 113 58.14 -37.56 11.43
CA ILE A 113 56.95 -38.19 10.87
C ILE A 113 56.99 -38.04 9.36
N LYS A 114 57.16 -39.17 8.68
CA LYS A 114 57.06 -39.32 7.23
C LYS A 114 55.64 -39.78 6.89
N LEU A 115 54.95 -39.01 6.06
CA LEU A 115 53.58 -39.29 5.63
C LEU A 115 53.58 -40.08 4.30
N SER A 116 52.68 -41.06 4.18
CA SER A 116 52.41 -41.73 2.89
C SER A 116 51.67 -40.79 1.93
N PRO A 117 51.50 -41.13 0.64
CA PRO A 117 50.48 -40.49 -0.18
C PRO A 117 49.09 -40.68 0.44
N TRP A 118 48.20 -39.71 0.22
CA TRP A 118 46.78 -39.80 0.59
C TRP A 118 46.09 -40.96 -0.13
N GLN A 119 45.20 -41.64 0.59
CA GLN A 119 44.36 -42.72 0.08
C GLN A 119 42.88 -42.35 0.23
N ASN A 120 42.02 -43.03 -0.52
CA ASN A 120 40.57 -42.81 -0.54
C ASN A 120 40.17 -41.37 -0.87
N LEU A 121 40.64 -40.88 -2.03
CA LEU A 121 40.38 -39.52 -2.52
C LEU A 121 38.94 -39.36 -3.03
N GLY A 122 38.52 -38.10 -3.15
CA GLY A 122 37.29 -37.72 -3.83
C GLY A 122 37.33 -37.96 -5.34
N THR A 123 36.25 -37.62 -6.03
CA THR A 123 36.19 -37.60 -7.51
C THR A 123 36.37 -36.20 -8.09
N SER A 124 36.20 -35.15 -7.29
CA SER A 124 36.36 -33.76 -7.73
C SER A 124 37.82 -33.35 -7.87
N ILE A 125 38.09 -32.41 -8.77
CA ILE A 125 39.44 -31.90 -9.07
C ILE A 125 39.46 -30.38 -8.84
N ILE A 126 40.45 -29.89 -8.09
CA ILE A 126 40.75 -28.47 -7.89
C ILE A 126 42.18 -28.23 -8.35
N GLN A 127 42.37 -27.32 -9.31
CA GLN A 127 43.71 -26.97 -9.84
C GLN A 127 44.54 -28.22 -10.21
N GLU A 128 43.93 -29.12 -11.00
CA GLU A 128 44.51 -30.41 -11.46
C GLU A 128 44.77 -31.46 -10.35
N GLN A 129 44.35 -31.18 -9.12
CA GLN A 129 44.52 -32.09 -7.99
C GLN A 129 43.20 -32.62 -7.46
N THR A 130 43.16 -33.93 -7.22
CA THR A 130 41.97 -34.59 -6.65
C THR A 130 41.75 -34.15 -5.21
N VAL A 131 40.52 -33.77 -4.87
CA VAL A 131 40.16 -33.30 -3.52
C VAL A 131 40.22 -34.42 -2.48
N LEU A 132 40.49 -34.03 -1.24
CA LEU A 132 40.31 -34.91 -0.08
C LEU A 132 38.83 -34.91 0.33
N VAL A 133 38.33 -36.09 0.67
CA VAL A 133 37.04 -36.28 1.33
C VAL A 133 37.28 -36.71 2.78
N LYS A 134 36.26 -36.64 3.62
CA LYS A 134 36.37 -36.92 5.06
C LYS A 134 36.91 -38.32 5.36
N GLU A 135 36.65 -39.28 4.48
CA GLU A 135 37.14 -40.65 4.57
C GLU A 135 38.55 -40.83 4.01
N SER A 136 39.18 -39.78 3.45
CA SER A 136 40.57 -39.81 3.02
C SER A 136 41.51 -39.97 4.21
N TYR A 137 42.52 -40.81 4.08
CA TYR A 137 43.48 -41.07 5.14
C TYR A 137 44.93 -41.08 4.63
N ILE A 138 45.85 -40.88 5.55
CA ILE A 138 47.29 -40.82 5.32
C ILE A 138 48.01 -41.51 6.48
N ASN A 139 49.00 -42.34 6.18
CA ASN A 139 49.72 -43.08 7.21
C ASN A 139 50.91 -42.27 7.72
N CYS A 140 51.02 -42.13 9.04
CA CYS A 140 52.21 -41.55 9.66
C CYS A 140 53.21 -42.64 10.04
N THR A 141 54.37 -42.64 9.40
CA THR A 141 55.50 -43.51 9.73
C THR A 141 56.56 -42.71 10.46
N PRO A 142 57.02 -43.14 11.64
CA PRO A 142 58.08 -42.45 12.35
C PRO A 142 59.39 -42.77 11.63
N ASP A 143 59.88 -41.87 10.79
CA ASP A 143 61.16 -41.91 10.09
C ASP A 143 61.62 -40.51 9.70
N PHE A 144 62.92 -40.30 9.51
CA PHE A 144 63.46 -38.97 9.21
C PHE A 144 62.82 -38.40 7.94
N ASN A 145 62.33 -37.17 8.05
CA ASN A 145 61.64 -36.51 6.96
C ASN A 145 62.61 -35.67 6.12
N ALA A 146 62.53 -35.81 4.79
CA ALA A 146 63.25 -34.99 3.81
C ALA A 146 62.30 -34.39 2.77
N ALA A 147 61.01 -34.25 3.10
CA ALA A 147 59.99 -33.85 2.15
C ALA A 147 59.99 -32.33 1.87
N VAL A 148 60.09 -31.96 0.61
CA VAL A 148 59.95 -30.56 0.13
C VAL A 148 58.49 -30.31 -0.24
N ALA A 149 58.03 -29.05 -0.16
CA ALA A 149 56.69 -28.68 -0.63
C ALA A 149 56.52 -29.08 -2.11
N SER A 150 55.39 -29.70 -2.46
CA SER A 150 55.04 -29.89 -3.86
C SER A 150 54.78 -28.50 -4.48
N PRO A 151 55.33 -28.18 -5.65
CA PRO A 151 54.99 -26.94 -6.34
C PRO A 151 53.48 -26.94 -6.66
N ILE A 152 52.84 -25.78 -6.48
CA ILE A 152 51.45 -25.57 -6.92
C ILE A 152 51.40 -25.81 -8.43
N PRO A 153 50.54 -26.70 -8.95
CA PRO A 153 50.42 -26.91 -10.38
C PRO A 153 50.09 -25.58 -11.07
N LYS A 154 50.89 -25.23 -12.08
CA LYS A 154 50.54 -24.18 -13.02
C LYS A 154 49.44 -24.73 -13.92
N ALA A 155 48.22 -24.81 -13.39
CA ALA A 155 47.07 -24.87 -14.26
C ALA A 155 47.15 -23.61 -15.13
N ALA A 156 47.13 -23.79 -16.46
CA ALA A 156 46.79 -22.68 -17.33
C ALA A 156 45.54 -22.08 -16.71
N SER A 157 45.59 -20.79 -16.35
CA SER A 157 44.42 -20.12 -15.82
C SER A 157 43.29 -20.52 -16.76
N ILE A 158 42.33 -21.29 -16.25
CA ILE A 158 40.99 -21.16 -16.75
C ILE A 158 40.71 -19.73 -16.32
N ALA A 159 41.08 -18.78 -17.19
CA ALA A 159 40.19 -17.70 -17.49
C ALA A 159 38.90 -18.46 -17.73
N SER A 160 38.10 -18.60 -16.68
CA SER A 160 36.70 -18.61 -16.90
C SER A 160 36.55 -17.28 -17.63
N SER A 161 36.47 -17.35 -18.94
CA SER A 161 35.39 -16.68 -19.62
C SER A 161 34.11 -17.12 -18.89
N ILE A 162 33.92 -16.60 -17.66
CA ILE A 162 32.65 -16.02 -17.29
C ILE A 162 32.48 -15.08 -18.46
N ASP A 163 31.59 -15.49 -19.36
CA ASP A 163 31.12 -14.69 -20.46
C ASP A 163 31.14 -13.24 -19.94
N ASP A 164 32.11 -12.43 -20.41
CA ASP A 164 32.31 -11.04 -19.96
C ASP A 164 31.22 -10.16 -20.59
N LYS A 165 30.07 -10.80 -20.78
CA LYS A 165 28.88 -10.33 -21.43
C LYS A 165 28.24 -9.37 -20.45
N PRO A 166 27.87 -8.18 -20.93
CA PRO A 166 27.18 -7.22 -20.10
C PRO A 166 25.82 -7.80 -19.69
N ILE A 167 25.55 -7.86 -18.39
CA ILE A 167 24.29 -8.38 -17.83
C ILE A 167 23.69 -7.42 -16.81
N ILE A 168 22.35 -7.43 -16.73
CA ILE A 168 21.62 -6.82 -15.62
C ILE A 168 21.48 -7.88 -14.49
N ILE A 169 21.91 -7.52 -13.29
CA ILE A 169 21.91 -8.38 -12.10
C ILE A 169 20.58 -8.28 -11.36
N SER A 170 20.07 -7.05 -11.18
CA SER A 170 18.79 -6.80 -10.50
C SER A 170 18.21 -5.45 -10.90
N GLY A 171 16.91 -5.27 -10.68
CA GLY A 171 16.25 -3.97 -10.82
C GLY A 171 14.94 -3.92 -10.04
N TYR A 172 14.62 -2.75 -9.48
CA TYR A 172 13.42 -2.52 -8.69
C TYR A 172 13.15 -1.02 -8.51
N TRP A 173 11.91 -0.70 -8.16
CA TRP A 173 11.48 0.66 -7.87
C TRP A 173 11.96 1.13 -6.49
N VAL A 174 12.33 2.41 -6.38
CA VAL A 174 12.79 3.03 -5.13
C VAL A 174 12.12 4.37 -4.86
N ASP A 175 12.03 4.76 -3.60
CA ASP A 175 11.61 6.11 -3.20
C ASP A 175 12.75 7.15 -3.33
N LYS A 176 12.47 8.40 -2.96
CA LYS A 176 13.46 9.49 -2.94
C LYS A 176 14.64 9.25 -1.98
N ASN A 177 14.52 8.33 -1.03
CA ASN A 177 15.55 7.95 -0.07
C ASN A 177 16.28 6.65 -0.50
N ASN A 178 16.06 6.19 -1.74
CA ASN A 178 16.59 4.95 -2.30
C ASN A 178 16.12 3.67 -1.59
N GLN A 179 15.00 3.71 -0.88
CA GLN A 179 14.38 2.54 -0.28
C GLN A 179 13.53 1.83 -1.32
N LYS A 180 13.63 0.49 -1.40
CA LYS A 180 12.80 -0.32 -2.30
C LYS A 180 11.31 -0.13 -1.99
N VAL A 181 10.51 0.17 -3.01
CA VAL A 181 9.06 0.36 -2.89
C VAL A 181 8.30 -0.48 -3.89
N LYS A 182 7.05 -0.80 -3.53
CA LYS A 182 6.04 -1.39 -4.43
C LYS A 182 4.79 -0.53 -4.57
N LEU A 183 4.76 0.59 -3.85
CA LEU A 183 3.68 1.56 -3.83
C LEU A 183 4.32 2.91 -4.06
N HIS A 184 3.82 3.66 -5.05
CA HIS A 184 4.34 4.99 -5.33
C HIS A 184 4.13 5.91 -4.12
N PRO A 185 5.15 6.67 -3.67
CA PRO A 185 4.97 7.59 -2.55
C PRO A 185 4.04 8.77 -2.91
N TYR A 186 2.92 8.89 -2.20
CA TYR A 186 1.93 9.94 -2.45
C TYR A 186 2.57 11.35 -2.44
N GLY A 187 2.31 12.12 -3.48
CA GLY A 187 2.84 13.47 -3.68
C GLY A 187 4.24 13.54 -4.33
N ASP A 188 4.86 12.40 -4.65
CA ASP A 188 6.10 12.36 -5.43
C ASP A 188 5.80 12.51 -6.93
N ASP A 189 6.44 13.45 -7.60
CA ASP A 189 6.25 13.72 -9.02
C ASP A 189 7.23 12.93 -9.91
N GLN A 190 8.03 12.04 -9.32
CA GLN A 190 9.01 11.22 -10.02
C GLN A 190 8.94 9.76 -9.61
N LEU A 191 8.98 8.89 -10.60
CA LEU A 191 9.30 7.49 -10.43
C LEU A 191 10.82 7.31 -10.47
N ARG A 192 11.34 6.41 -9.63
CA ARG A 192 12.78 6.10 -9.58
C ARG A 192 12.98 4.61 -9.69
N PHE A 193 13.78 4.19 -10.66
CA PHE A 193 14.12 2.80 -10.90
C PHE A 193 15.60 2.59 -10.62
N TYR A 194 15.92 1.68 -9.70
CA TYR A 194 17.27 1.22 -9.44
C TYR A 194 17.56 -0.02 -10.27
N PHE A 195 18.77 -0.13 -10.82
CA PHE A 195 19.26 -1.38 -11.37
C PHE A 195 20.76 -1.56 -11.15
N GLU A 196 21.17 -2.82 -11.04
CA GLU A 196 22.55 -3.25 -10.85
C GLU A 196 23.02 -4.08 -12.03
N VAL A 197 24.27 -3.90 -12.43
CA VAL A 197 24.87 -4.55 -13.59
C VAL A 197 26.26 -5.08 -13.23
N ASN A 198 26.78 -6.02 -14.02
CA ASN A 198 28.18 -6.40 -13.91
C ASN A 198 29.10 -5.32 -14.52
N LYS A 199 30.38 -5.35 -14.13
CA LYS A 199 31.40 -4.41 -14.61
C LYS A 199 31.47 -4.26 -16.13
N SER A 200 31.23 -5.34 -16.87
CA SER A 200 31.31 -5.40 -18.34
C SER A 200 30.18 -4.63 -19.05
N ALA A 201 29.09 -4.31 -18.33
CA ALA A 201 28.00 -3.47 -18.82
C ALA A 201 28.27 -1.96 -18.69
N VAL A 202 29.26 -1.54 -17.89
CA VAL A 202 29.57 -0.12 -17.69
C VAL A 202 30.02 0.51 -19.02
N GLY A 203 29.43 1.65 -19.38
CA GLY A 203 29.65 2.36 -20.64
C GLY A 203 28.80 1.86 -21.82
N LYS A 204 28.03 0.77 -21.65
CA LYS A 204 27.10 0.29 -22.69
C LYS A 204 25.81 1.11 -22.68
N LYS A 205 25.12 1.12 -23.83
CA LYS A 205 23.76 1.66 -23.94
C LYS A 205 22.73 0.62 -23.55
N ILE A 206 21.68 1.07 -22.88
CA ILE A 206 20.46 0.31 -22.62
C ILE A 206 19.25 1.05 -23.17
N THR A 207 18.24 0.31 -23.58
CA THR A 207 16.87 0.84 -23.73
C THR A 207 16.12 0.49 -22.45
N PHE A 208 15.57 1.50 -21.79
CA PHE A 208 14.73 1.35 -20.61
C PHE A 208 13.29 1.67 -20.99
N THR A 209 12.41 0.69 -20.81
CA THR A 209 10.99 0.77 -21.15
C THR A 209 10.16 0.51 -19.91
N ILE A 210 9.07 1.24 -19.68
CA ILE A 210 8.08 0.96 -18.63
C ILE A 210 6.82 0.45 -19.29
N TYR A 211 6.26 -0.60 -18.72
CA TYR A 211 5.01 -1.20 -19.14
C TYR A 211 3.94 -1.08 -18.06
N GLU A 212 2.70 -0.81 -18.48
CA GLU A 212 1.49 -0.98 -17.66
C GLU A 212 0.99 -2.43 -17.82
N LEU A 213 0.90 -3.16 -16.70
CA LEU A 213 0.48 -4.56 -16.69
C LEU A 213 -1.01 -4.70 -17.05
N ASP A 214 -1.30 -5.63 -17.95
CA ASP A 214 -2.65 -5.90 -18.43
C ASP A 214 -3.33 -7.12 -17.78
N SER A 215 -4.56 -6.90 -17.30
CA SER A 215 -5.51 -7.98 -17.00
C SER A 215 -6.09 -8.56 -18.31
N GLY A 216 -5.42 -9.51 -18.98
CA GLY A 216 -6.00 -10.22 -20.14
C GLY A 216 -5.01 -10.79 -21.17
N PRO A 217 -5.49 -11.26 -22.35
CA PRO A 217 -4.65 -11.85 -23.41
C PRO A 217 -3.96 -10.81 -24.32
N LEU A 218 -3.96 -9.53 -23.93
CA LEU A 218 -3.35 -8.44 -24.69
C LEU A 218 -1.89 -8.23 -24.24
N ASN A 219 -1.08 -7.65 -25.11
CA ASN A 219 0.29 -7.27 -24.76
C ASN A 219 0.25 -6.04 -23.86
N ASP A 220 1.10 -6.01 -22.84
CA ASP A 220 1.27 -4.86 -21.95
C ASP A 220 1.65 -3.59 -22.74
N ASP A 221 1.16 -2.44 -22.27
CA ASP A 221 1.32 -1.17 -22.98
C ASP A 221 2.63 -0.48 -22.59
N ASN A 222 3.45 -0.12 -23.59
CA ASN A 222 4.64 0.72 -23.39
C ASN A 222 4.20 2.16 -23.09
N VAL A 223 4.43 2.61 -21.85
CA VAL A 223 4.06 3.95 -21.37
C VAL A 223 5.25 4.91 -21.30
N TYR A 224 6.47 4.39 -21.43
CA TYR A 224 7.69 5.18 -21.39
C TYR A 224 8.84 4.41 -22.02
N GLU A 225 9.62 5.05 -22.89
CA GLU A 225 10.84 4.46 -23.44
C GLU A 225 11.93 5.51 -23.57
N LYS A 226 13.16 5.17 -23.14
CA LYS A 226 14.32 6.04 -23.34
C LYS A 226 15.63 5.26 -23.32
N GLU A 227 16.60 5.72 -24.11
CA GLU A 227 17.98 5.22 -24.06
C GLU A 227 18.79 5.85 -22.92
N TYR A 228 19.58 5.03 -22.24
CA TYR A 228 20.53 5.46 -21.22
C TYR A 228 21.91 4.84 -21.46
N THR A 229 22.96 5.49 -20.98
CA THR A 229 24.30 4.89 -20.88
C THR A 229 24.52 4.45 -19.44
N VAL A 230 24.94 3.20 -19.26
CA VAL A 230 25.28 2.65 -17.94
C VAL A 230 26.51 3.38 -17.41
N ALA A 231 26.34 4.16 -16.34
CA ALA A 231 27.40 5.00 -15.79
C ALA A 231 28.28 4.23 -14.78
N HIS A 232 27.63 3.40 -13.95
CA HIS A 232 28.28 2.67 -12.86
C HIS A 232 27.70 1.26 -12.76
N GLU A 233 28.22 0.42 -11.86
CA GLU A 233 27.61 -0.89 -11.56
C GLU A 233 26.22 -0.74 -10.94
N LYS A 234 25.96 0.39 -10.27
CA LYS A 234 24.66 0.74 -9.67
C LYS A 234 24.12 2.01 -10.31
N ASN A 235 22.92 1.94 -10.85
CA ASN A 235 22.33 3.03 -11.63
C ASN A 235 20.94 3.37 -11.12
N TYR A 236 20.53 4.61 -11.36
CA TYR A 236 19.22 5.14 -11.02
C TYR A 236 18.65 5.88 -12.23
N ILE A 237 17.46 5.48 -12.66
CA ILE A 237 16.69 6.16 -13.70
C ILE A 237 15.56 6.94 -13.02
N LYS A 238 15.42 8.21 -13.39
CA LYS A 238 14.32 9.07 -12.95
C LYS A 238 13.35 9.28 -14.10
N VAL A 239 12.09 8.96 -13.87
CA VAL A 239 11.01 9.13 -14.85
C VAL A 239 9.97 10.10 -14.27
N PRO A 240 9.68 11.22 -14.95
CA PRO A 240 8.60 12.11 -14.53
C PRO A 240 7.24 11.40 -14.51
N LEU A 241 6.51 11.50 -13.40
CA LEU A 241 5.15 10.99 -13.26
C LEU A 241 4.17 11.95 -13.96
N THR A 242 4.03 11.77 -15.26
CA THR A 242 3.25 12.65 -16.14
C THR A 242 1.98 11.96 -16.61
N ALA A 243 1.08 12.77 -17.18
CA ALA A 243 -0.15 12.34 -17.85
C ALA A 243 0.09 11.26 -18.92
N ASP A 244 1.29 11.19 -19.50
CA ASP A 244 1.62 10.22 -20.56
C ASP A 244 1.73 8.78 -20.05
N LEU A 245 1.88 8.58 -18.73
CA LEU A 245 1.85 7.25 -18.13
C LEU A 245 0.41 6.67 -18.02
N PHE A 246 -0.60 7.45 -18.36
CA PHE A 246 -2.02 7.11 -18.19
C PHE A 246 -2.70 6.95 -19.57
N THR A 247 -2.39 5.86 -20.28
CA THR A 247 -2.78 5.68 -21.68
C THR A 247 -4.06 4.88 -21.87
N LYS A 248 -4.27 3.84 -21.05
CA LYS A 248 -5.32 2.85 -21.32
C LYS A 248 -6.65 3.18 -20.67
N GLY A 249 -6.62 3.58 -19.41
CA GLY A 249 -7.82 3.65 -18.59
C GLY A 249 -8.31 2.26 -18.15
N GLY A 250 -9.46 2.22 -17.48
CA GLY A 250 -10.01 1.00 -16.88
C GLY A 250 -9.81 0.95 -15.36
N GLU A 251 -8.93 0.07 -14.89
CA GLU A 251 -8.76 -0.21 -13.45
C GLU A 251 -8.13 0.97 -12.69
N SER A 252 -8.66 1.32 -11.52
CA SER A 252 -8.19 2.47 -10.73
C SER A 252 -6.78 2.36 -10.13
N ILE A 253 -6.05 1.28 -10.39
CA ILE A 253 -4.69 1.03 -9.90
C ILE A 253 -3.81 0.61 -11.08
N LEU A 254 -2.82 1.45 -11.42
CA LEU A 254 -1.77 1.09 -12.38
C LEU A 254 -0.77 0.16 -11.70
N GLN A 255 -0.31 -0.84 -12.45
CA GLN A 255 0.80 -1.71 -12.04
C GLN A 255 1.91 -1.60 -13.07
N LEU A 256 3.06 -1.07 -12.66
CA LEU A 256 4.17 -0.79 -13.56
C LEU A 256 5.35 -1.75 -13.32
N TYR A 257 5.88 -2.29 -14.41
CA TYR A 257 7.17 -2.96 -14.45
C TYR A 257 8.06 -2.32 -15.52
N ALA A 258 9.34 -2.65 -15.52
CA ALA A 258 10.30 -2.12 -16.45
C ALA A 258 10.96 -3.24 -17.26
N GLU A 259 11.26 -2.96 -18.51
CA GLU A 259 12.11 -3.77 -19.36
C GLU A 259 13.41 -3.02 -19.60
N ILE A 260 14.54 -3.70 -19.37
CA ILE A 260 15.87 -3.21 -19.73
C ILE A 260 16.40 -4.07 -20.86
N LYS A 261 16.61 -3.48 -22.03
CA LYS A 261 17.29 -4.12 -23.14
C LYS A 261 18.76 -3.74 -23.14
N LEU A 262 19.63 -4.74 -23.04
CA LEU A 262 21.08 -4.62 -23.07
C LEU A 262 21.62 -5.56 -24.15
N GLU A 263 22.18 -4.97 -25.20
CA GLU A 263 22.59 -5.69 -26.42
C GLU A 263 21.42 -6.51 -27.01
N SER A 264 21.56 -7.83 -27.10
CA SER A 264 20.53 -8.76 -27.61
C SER A 264 19.64 -9.35 -26.51
N THR A 265 19.85 -8.97 -25.25
CA THR A 265 19.18 -9.56 -24.10
C THR A 265 18.19 -8.56 -23.47
N THR A 266 16.98 -9.04 -23.22
CA THR A 266 15.89 -8.28 -22.59
C THR A 266 15.70 -8.78 -21.16
N TYR A 267 15.58 -7.86 -20.21
CA TYR A 267 15.39 -8.13 -18.79
C TYR A 267 14.11 -7.48 -18.29
N GLU A 268 13.14 -8.30 -17.87
CA GLU A 268 11.92 -7.83 -17.22
C GLU A 268 12.13 -7.73 -15.71
N LEU A 269 11.91 -6.53 -15.16
CA LEU A 269 12.27 -6.17 -13.79
C LEU A 269 11.24 -5.22 -13.17
N PRO A 270 10.96 -5.33 -11.86
CA PRO A 270 11.39 -6.41 -10.98
C PRO A 270 10.69 -7.74 -11.31
N GLN A 271 11.22 -8.87 -10.81
CA GLN A 271 10.61 -10.20 -11.00
C GLN A 271 9.11 -10.21 -10.62
N GLU A 272 8.30 -11.02 -11.32
CA GLU A 272 6.84 -11.11 -11.15
C GLU A 272 6.45 -11.08 -9.66
N THR A 273 5.52 -10.19 -9.28
CA THR A 273 5.02 -9.81 -7.92
C THR A 273 5.58 -8.53 -7.26
N ASP A 274 6.56 -7.87 -7.87
CA ASP A 274 7.19 -6.65 -7.32
C ASP A 274 6.83 -5.35 -8.08
N HIS A 275 5.80 -5.37 -8.94
CA HIS A 275 5.40 -4.20 -9.73
C HIS A 275 5.05 -2.98 -8.86
N LEU A 276 5.33 -1.79 -9.38
CA LEU A 276 4.96 -0.54 -8.71
C LEU A 276 3.48 -0.28 -8.88
N LYS A 277 2.76 -0.16 -7.77
CA LYS A 277 1.37 0.25 -7.73
C LYS A 277 1.25 1.76 -7.67
N ILE A 278 0.39 2.33 -8.51
CA ILE A 278 -0.01 3.74 -8.48
C ILE A 278 -1.53 3.79 -8.47
N HIS A 279 -2.11 4.39 -7.43
CA HIS A 279 -3.56 4.52 -7.30
C HIS A 279 -4.03 5.77 -8.03
N VAL A 280 -4.81 5.62 -9.11
CA VAL A 280 -5.26 6.75 -9.95
C VAL A 280 -6.07 7.77 -9.17
N VAL A 281 -6.77 7.34 -8.12
CA VAL A 281 -7.58 8.21 -7.26
C VAL A 281 -6.76 9.36 -6.67
N GLU A 282 -5.45 9.20 -6.48
CA GLU A 282 -4.58 10.24 -5.93
C GLU A 282 -4.42 11.46 -6.88
N PHE A 283 -4.79 11.32 -8.16
CA PHE A 283 -4.76 12.38 -9.16
C PHE A 283 -6.08 13.17 -9.25
N VAL A 284 -7.15 12.72 -8.58
CA VAL A 284 -8.44 13.44 -8.55
C VAL A 284 -8.28 14.92 -8.16
N PRO A 285 -7.55 15.30 -7.09
CA PRO A 285 -7.37 16.71 -6.74
C PRO A 285 -6.68 17.54 -7.84
N LYS A 286 -5.77 16.92 -8.60
CA LYS A 286 -5.07 17.59 -9.71
C LYS A 286 -6.04 17.85 -10.87
N ILE A 287 -6.88 16.87 -11.20
CA ILE A 287 -7.90 16.97 -12.24
C ILE A 287 -8.93 18.03 -11.86
N GLU A 288 -9.45 17.99 -10.63
CA GLU A 288 -10.36 19.01 -10.09
C GLU A 288 -9.75 20.41 -10.16
N GLY A 289 -8.45 20.55 -9.84
CA GLY A 289 -7.72 21.79 -10.00
C GLY A 289 -7.71 22.30 -11.44
N ALA A 290 -7.50 21.43 -12.42
CA ALA A 290 -7.53 21.79 -13.85
C ALA A 290 -8.94 22.18 -14.34
N LEU A 291 -9.99 21.62 -13.70
CA LEU A 291 -11.39 21.97 -13.95
C LEU A 291 -11.86 23.23 -13.20
N ASN A 292 -10.98 23.88 -12.42
CA ASN A 292 -11.28 24.98 -11.51
C ASN A 292 -12.29 24.61 -10.40
N TRP A 293 -12.34 23.34 -10.00
CA TRP A 293 -13.17 22.86 -8.90
C TRP A 293 -12.44 23.06 -7.57
N THR A 294 -12.40 24.32 -7.15
CA THR A 294 -11.60 24.75 -5.99
C THR A 294 -12.07 24.15 -4.67
N LYS A 295 -13.38 23.93 -4.50
CA LYS A 295 -13.94 23.41 -3.24
C LYS A 295 -13.82 21.90 -3.15
N ALA A 296 -14.11 21.18 -4.23
CA ALA A 296 -13.90 19.74 -4.33
C ALA A 296 -12.43 19.40 -4.07
N LYS A 297 -11.50 20.07 -4.77
CA LYS A 297 -10.05 19.89 -4.60
C LYS A 297 -9.62 20.06 -3.15
N MET A 298 -10.07 21.14 -2.50
CA MET A 298 -9.73 21.41 -1.11
C MET A 298 -10.19 20.29 -0.19
N LEU A 299 -11.40 19.75 -0.37
CA LEU A 299 -11.92 18.66 0.45
C LEU A 299 -11.18 17.35 0.18
N GLN A 300 -10.83 17.05 -1.07
CA GLN A 300 -9.98 15.91 -1.40
C GLN A 300 -8.60 16.02 -0.76
N GLU A 301 -7.95 17.18 -0.82
CA GLU A 301 -6.65 17.42 -0.18
C GLU A 301 -6.72 17.22 1.34
N ILE A 302 -7.82 17.64 1.99
CA ILE A 302 -8.04 17.36 3.41
C ILE A 302 -8.17 15.85 3.65
N TRP A 303 -8.90 15.14 2.79
CA TRP A 303 -9.09 13.70 2.89
C TRP A 303 -7.75 12.95 2.75
N PHE A 304 -7.00 13.18 1.67
CA PHE A 304 -5.72 12.50 1.39
C PHE A 304 -4.62 12.81 2.41
N ASN A 305 -4.60 14.01 2.98
CA ASN A 305 -3.62 14.39 4.00
C ASN A 305 -3.99 13.91 5.41
N GLY A 306 -5.25 13.51 5.63
CA GLY A 306 -5.71 13.02 6.92
C GLY A 306 -5.19 11.61 7.27
N ASN A 307 -5.17 11.30 8.56
CA ASN A 307 -4.89 9.95 9.05
C ASN A 307 -6.02 8.98 8.64
N GLU A 308 -5.69 7.70 8.45
CA GLU A 308 -6.67 6.64 8.15
C GLU A 308 -7.89 6.69 9.10
N ASN A 309 -9.08 6.95 8.55
CA ASN A 309 -10.35 6.95 9.27
C ASN A 309 -11.53 6.65 8.33
N ASP A 310 -12.40 5.73 8.73
CA ASP A 310 -13.65 5.38 8.06
C ASP A 310 -14.92 5.75 8.86
N LYS A 311 -14.75 6.53 9.94
CA LYS A 311 -15.84 6.92 10.84
C LYS A 311 -15.92 8.45 10.89
N PRO A 312 -16.58 9.08 9.90
CA PRO A 312 -16.66 10.55 9.82
C PRO A 312 -17.30 11.19 11.06
N TRP A 313 -18.15 10.45 11.77
CA TRP A 313 -18.81 10.88 13.02
C TRP A 313 -17.92 10.80 14.27
N LEU A 314 -16.71 10.22 14.21
CA LEU A 314 -15.79 10.11 15.37
C LEU A 314 -14.59 11.06 15.32
N VAL A 315 -14.48 11.88 14.28
CA VAL A 315 -13.42 12.88 14.12
C VAL A 315 -13.99 14.29 14.22
N ASP A 316 -13.13 15.27 14.48
CA ASP A 316 -13.54 16.67 14.51
C ASP A 316 -14.10 17.08 13.14
N PRO A 317 -15.36 17.53 13.09
CA PRO A 317 -16.00 17.89 11.84
C PRO A 317 -15.37 19.14 11.26
N LYS A 318 -15.49 19.29 9.95
CA LYS A 318 -15.11 20.50 9.25
C LYS A 318 -16.30 21.46 9.26
N VAL A 319 -16.12 22.64 9.82
CA VAL A 319 -17.15 23.67 9.94
C VAL A 319 -16.68 24.91 9.19
N ASP A 320 -17.59 25.56 8.49
CA ASP A 320 -17.37 26.82 7.76
C ASP A 320 -16.33 26.74 6.62
N LEU A 321 -15.95 25.54 6.16
CA LEU A 321 -15.08 25.38 4.97
C LEU A 321 -15.79 25.79 3.66
N LEU A 322 -17.10 25.57 3.62
CA LEU A 322 -17.97 25.95 2.52
C LEU A 322 -18.97 27.00 3.02
N SER A 323 -19.24 28.02 2.21
CA SER A 323 -20.31 28.97 2.51
C SER A 323 -21.62 28.55 1.87
N MET A 324 -22.73 28.78 2.56
CA MET A 324 -24.07 28.65 2.02
C MET A 324 -24.29 29.55 0.83
N ASP A 325 -23.65 30.72 0.77
CA ASP A 325 -23.72 31.61 -0.39
C ASP A 325 -23.10 30.97 -1.64
N TRP A 326 -21.99 30.27 -1.49
CA TRP A 326 -21.41 29.48 -2.56
C TRP A 326 -22.34 28.32 -2.95
N VAL A 327 -22.84 27.54 -1.98
CA VAL A 327 -23.76 26.42 -2.25
C VAL A 327 -24.99 26.87 -3.03
N ILE A 328 -25.65 27.96 -2.60
CA ILE A 328 -26.88 28.43 -3.26
C ILE A 328 -26.62 29.32 -4.49
N SER A 329 -25.36 29.53 -4.89
CA SER A 329 -25.05 30.09 -6.21
C SER A 329 -25.37 29.09 -7.33
N TYR A 330 -25.39 27.78 -7.01
CA TYR A 330 -25.82 26.74 -7.93
C TYR A 330 -27.35 26.68 -7.96
N SER A 331 -27.94 26.87 -9.15
CA SER A 331 -29.40 26.99 -9.33
C SER A 331 -30.19 25.79 -8.76
N ARG A 332 -29.63 24.57 -8.85
CA ARG A 332 -30.22 23.35 -8.31
C ARG A 332 -30.32 23.36 -6.78
N MET A 333 -29.29 23.86 -6.10
CA MET A 333 -29.29 24.02 -4.64
C MET A 333 -30.16 25.19 -4.20
N LYS A 334 -30.12 26.30 -4.95
CA LYS A 334 -30.98 27.46 -4.71
C LYS A 334 -32.46 27.08 -4.74
N THR A 335 -32.84 26.23 -5.70
CA THR A 335 -34.22 25.75 -5.84
C THR A 335 -34.68 24.98 -4.60
N GLU A 336 -33.85 24.08 -4.06
CA GLU A 336 -34.19 23.37 -2.81
C GLU A 336 -34.20 24.29 -1.59
N TYR A 337 -33.23 25.20 -1.50
CA TYR A 337 -33.19 26.23 -0.46
C TYR A 337 -34.46 27.10 -0.47
N ASP A 338 -34.93 27.54 -1.64
CA ASP A 338 -36.13 28.37 -1.77
C ASP A 338 -37.39 27.65 -1.32
N LYS A 339 -37.51 26.35 -1.64
CA LYS A 339 -38.61 25.50 -1.12
C LYS A 339 -38.55 25.41 0.40
N ILE A 340 -37.35 25.32 0.97
CA ILE A 340 -37.17 25.24 2.42
C ILE A 340 -37.68 26.49 3.10
N ILE A 341 -37.21 27.67 2.67
CA ILE A 341 -37.55 28.97 3.29
C ILE A 341 -39.02 29.37 3.05
N ALA A 342 -39.63 28.93 1.96
CA ALA A 342 -41.03 29.25 1.67
C ALA A 342 -41.98 28.49 2.61
N THR A 343 -41.77 27.18 2.78
CA THR A 343 -42.79 26.33 3.42
C THR A 343 -42.23 25.25 4.34
N LYS A 344 -41.12 24.58 3.99
CA LYS A 344 -40.73 23.35 4.72
C LYS A 344 -40.30 23.61 6.16
N TRP A 345 -39.68 24.76 6.46
CA TRP A 345 -39.22 25.09 7.82
C TRP A 345 -40.34 25.25 8.86
N LYS A 346 -41.58 25.50 8.42
CA LYS A 346 -42.77 25.69 9.27
C LYS A 346 -43.84 24.63 9.06
N SER A 347 -43.49 23.51 8.41
CA SER A 347 -44.38 22.36 8.28
C SER A 347 -44.75 21.77 9.64
N GLU A 348 -45.90 21.10 9.74
CA GLU A 348 -46.35 20.47 10.99
C GLU A 348 -45.31 19.50 11.58
N ASN A 349 -44.67 18.70 10.74
CA ASN A 349 -43.60 17.79 11.15
C ASN A 349 -42.38 18.52 11.70
N ALA A 350 -41.99 19.65 11.08
CA ALA A 350 -40.91 20.47 11.58
C ALA A 350 -41.28 21.06 12.96
N LEU A 351 -42.47 21.64 13.11
CA LEU A 351 -42.90 22.21 14.40
C LEU A 351 -43.01 21.15 15.51
N LYS A 352 -43.45 19.94 15.17
CA LYS A 352 -43.46 18.80 16.10
C LYS A 352 -42.04 18.45 16.56
N LEU A 353 -41.07 18.41 15.64
CA LEU A 353 -39.67 18.18 16.00
C LEU A 353 -39.08 19.35 16.79
N LEU A 354 -39.45 20.60 16.47
CA LEU A 354 -39.00 21.78 17.20
C LEU A 354 -39.44 21.74 18.66
N LYS A 355 -40.68 21.35 18.95
CA LYS A 355 -41.15 21.13 20.33
C LYS A 355 -40.25 20.15 21.08
N LYS A 356 -39.91 19.01 20.45
CA LYS A 356 -38.95 18.04 20.99
C LYS A 356 -37.56 18.64 21.19
N ARG A 357 -37.05 19.46 20.26
CA ARG A 357 -35.74 20.13 20.40
C ARG A 357 -35.73 21.15 21.54
N ILE A 358 -36.80 21.93 21.73
CA ILE A 358 -36.95 22.83 22.88
C ILE A 358 -36.89 22.03 24.18
N LYS A 359 -37.61 20.91 24.28
CA LYS A 359 -37.55 19.99 25.43
C LYS A 359 -36.15 19.43 25.68
N GLU A 360 -35.39 19.17 24.61
CA GLU A 360 -34.00 18.74 24.74
C GLU A 360 -33.10 19.89 25.21
N MET A 361 -33.35 21.14 24.80
CA MET A 361 -32.59 22.32 25.27
C MET A 361 -32.76 22.58 26.77
N THR A 362 -33.91 22.25 27.37
CA THR A 362 -34.12 22.40 28.83
C THR A 362 -33.34 21.37 29.65
N LYS A 363 -33.04 20.22 29.04
CA LYS A 363 -32.35 19.09 29.68
C LYS A 363 -30.86 19.05 29.40
N ASN A 364 -30.42 19.63 28.27
CA ASN A 364 -29.04 19.62 27.87
C ASN A 364 -28.21 20.63 28.71
N PRO A 365 -27.20 20.19 29.47
CA PRO A 365 -26.41 21.06 30.35
C PRO A 365 -25.60 22.12 29.60
N ASP A 366 -25.26 21.89 28.32
CA ASP A 366 -24.54 22.87 27.49
C ASP A 366 -25.43 24.05 27.04
N VAL A 367 -26.75 23.89 27.14
CA VAL A 367 -27.74 24.92 26.76
C VAL A 367 -28.46 25.49 27.98
N GLY A 368 -29.04 24.62 28.81
CA GLY A 368 -29.68 25.02 30.07
C GLY A 368 -30.87 25.97 29.89
N LEU A 369 -31.71 25.76 28.86
CA LEU A 369 -32.89 26.60 28.61
C LEU A 369 -33.84 26.52 29.81
N LYS A 370 -34.10 27.66 30.46
CA LYS A 370 -35.08 27.77 31.55
C LYS A 370 -36.40 28.28 30.99
N LEU A 371 -37.42 27.43 31.00
CA LEU A 371 -38.76 27.81 30.56
C LEU A 371 -39.40 28.84 31.52
N PRO A 372 -40.24 29.75 30.98
CA PRO A 372 -40.89 30.78 31.77
C PRO A 372 -41.86 30.16 32.78
N LYS A 373 -41.83 30.63 34.02
CA LYS A 373 -42.65 30.11 35.13
C LYS A 373 -43.83 31.01 35.47
N LYS A 374 -43.79 32.31 35.18
CA LYS A 374 -44.90 33.23 35.46
C LYS A 374 -45.72 33.50 34.21
N ASP A 375 -47.01 33.80 34.38
CA ASP A 375 -47.85 34.19 33.25
C ASP A 375 -47.27 35.42 32.54
N ASN A 376 -47.25 35.40 31.22
CA ASN A 376 -46.62 36.41 30.35
C ASN A 376 -45.10 36.59 30.52
N GLU A 377 -44.42 35.74 31.29
CA GLU A 377 -42.96 35.70 31.29
C GLU A 377 -42.47 35.15 29.96
N THR A 378 -41.47 35.82 29.39
CA THR A 378 -40.87 35.49 28.09
C THR A 378 -39.38 35.22 28.25
N VAL A 379 -38.90 34.16 27.59
CA VAL A 379 -37.48 33.82 27.50
C VAL A 379 -37.07 33.58 26.05
N ASN A 380 -35.80 33.80 25.74
CA ASN A 380 -35.25 33.49 24.43
C ASN A 380 -34.92 32.00 24.31
N PHE A 381 -35.08 31.43 23.12
CA PHE A 381 -34.60 30.09 22.78
C PHE A 381 -33.82 30.10 21.45
N GLY A 382 -33.04 29.05 21.23
CA GLY A 382 -32.22 28.84 20.04
C GLY A 382 -30.75 28.67 20.38
N VAL A 383 -30.03 27.93 19.55
CA VAL A 383 -28.62 27.57 19.76
C VAL A 383 -27.85 27.85 18.47
N SER A 384 -26.92 28.81 18.52
CA SER A 384 -26.03 29.17 17.39
C SER A 384 -24.57 28.79 17.63
N ARG A 385 -24.26 28.18 18.77
CA ARG A 385 -22.90 27.85 19.19
C ARG A 385 -22.31 26.74 18.31
N ASN A 386 -21.12 26.97 17.78
CA ASN A 386 -20.38 26.02 16.94
C ASN A 386 -19.38 25.16 17.75
N ASP A 387 -19.41 25.22 19.08
CA ASP A 387 -18.57 24.38 19.93
C ASP A 387 -18.76 22.91 19.59
N ILE A 388 -17.65 22.21 19.36
CA ILE A 388 -17.66 20.79 19.04
C ILE A 388 -17.94 19.98 20.31
N ARG A 389 -19.01 19.17 20.26
CA ARG A 389 -19.47 18.33 21.37
C ARG A 389 -19.66 16.89 20.91
N LYS A 390 -19.59 15.98 21.88
CA LYS A 390 -19.84 14.55 21.68
C LYS A 390 -21.24 14.22 22.16
N PHE A 391 -22.04 13.59 21.30
CA PHE A 391 -23.36 13.10 21.67
C PHE A 391 -23.45 11.61 21.42
N ASN A 392 -24.03 10.88 22.37
CA ASN A 392 -24.33 9.46 22.23
C ASN A 392 -25.71 9.26 21.62
N ASP A 393 -25.99 8.03 21.19
CA ASP A 393 -27.29 7.60 20.71
C ASP A 393 -27.83 8.36 19.49
N ILE A 394 -26.91 8.86 18.64
CA ILE A 394 -27.24 9.54 17.39
C ILE A 394 -27.40 8.51 16.29
N GLU A 395 -28.55 8.51 15.64
CA GLU A 395 -28.86 7.65 14.50
C GLU A 395 -27.94 7.97 13.32
N GLN A 396 -27.27 6.94 12.78
CA GLN A 396 -26.35 7.04 11.65
C GLN A 396 -27.02 6.44 10.39
N PRO A 397 -27.51 7.26 9.45
CA PRO A 397 -28.20 6.77 8.26
C PRO A 397 -27.32 5.84 7.40
N LYS A 398 -26.03 6.16 7.24
CA LYS A 398 -25.07 5.34 6.49
C LYS A 398 -24.75 3.98 7.15
N LEU A 399 -25.16 3.77 8.41
CA LEU A 399 -25.04 2.50 9.12
C LEU A 399 -26.40 1.77 9.27
N GLY A 400 -27.36 2.05 8.37
CA GLY A 400 -28.70 1.46 8.44
C GLY A 400 -29.50 1.92 9.65
N GLY A 401 -29.27 3.16 10.12
CA GLY A 401 -29.97 3.74 11.27
C GLY A 401 -29.46 3.27 12.63
N LYS A 402 -28.31 2.58 12.69
CA LYS A 402 -27.67 2.24 13.97
C LYS A 402 -27.35 3.51 14.75
N LYS A 403 -27.55 3.46 16.06
CA LYS A 403 -27.17 4.54 16.97
C LYS A 403 -25.70 4.45 17.30
N ALA A 404 -25.00 5.57 17.22
CA ALA A 404 -23.59 5.70 17.56
C ALA A 404 -23.32 7.01 18.28
N GLN A 405 -22.09 7.14 18.78
CA GLN A 405 -21.57 8.44 19.18
C GLN A 405 -21.28 9.28 17.94
N GLU A 406 -21.58 10.57 17.99
CA GLU A 406 -21.23 11.53 16.95
C GLU A 406 -20.61 12.80 17.56
N ILE A 407 -19.54 13.26 16.92
CA ILE A 407 -18.89 14.56 17.16
C ILE A 407 -19.49 15.58 16.20
N MET A 408 -20.11 16.64 16.74
CA MET A 408 -20.80 17.66 15.94
C MET A 408 -20.76 19.04 16.62
N PRO A 409 -20.97 20.13 15.86
CA PRO A 409 -21.23 21.44 16.46
C PRO A 409 -22.50 21.43 17.32
N LEU A 410 -22.50 22.16 18.43
CA LEU A 410 -23.63 22.17 19.37
C LEU A 410 -24.97 22.56 18.72
N PHE A 411 -24.97 23.46 17.73
CA PHE A 411 -26.19 23.82 16.99
C PHE A 411 -26.81 22.64 16.22
N GLU A 412 -26.01 21.71 15.69
CA GLU A 412 -26.50 20.56 14.91
C GLU A 412 -27.39 19.68 15.76
N ARG A 413 -27.10 19.54 17.06
CA ARG A 413 -27.92 18.73 17.97
C ARG A 413 -29.39 19.16 18.00
N PHE A 414 -29.67 20.42 17.66
CA PHE A 414 -30.98 21.04 17.75
C PHE A 414 -31.58 21.44 16.40
N TYR A 415 -31.08 20.91 15.28
CA TYR A 415 -31.82 21.02 14.01
C TYR A 415 -33.23 20.44 14.20
N TYR A 416 -34.21 21.07 13.59
CA TYR A 416 -35.61 20.67 13.70
C TYR A 416 -36.27 20.42 12.34
N GLN A 417 -35.53 20.63 11.25
CA GLN A 417 -35.91 20.20 9.91
C GLN A 417 -34.68 19.69 9.17
N SER A 418 -34.87 18.66 8.36
CA SER A 418 -33.86 18.07 7.49
C SER A 418 -34.46 17.83 6.12
N VAL A 419 -33.80 18.32 5.07
CA VAL A 419 -34.23 18.14 3.68
C VAL A 419 -33.06 17.63 2.87
N SER A 420 -33.18 16.41 2.34
CA SER A 420 -32.13 15.82 1.50
C SER A 420 -32.18 16.42 0.09
N TYR A 421 -31.01 16.77 -0.41
CA TYR A 421 -30.74 16.90 -1.83
C TYR A 421 -30.01 15.62 -2.26
N ASN A 422 -30.61 14.86 -3.18
CA ASN A 422 -30.03 13.61 -3.65
C ASN A 422 -29.72 13.76 -5.13
N ILE A 423 -28.47 13.51 -5.51
CA ILE A 423 -28.11 13.39 -6.92
C ILE A 423 -28.82 12.16 -7.50
N SER A 424 -29.18 12.26 -8.78
CA SER A 424 -29.78 11.13 -9.49
C SER A 424 -28.81 9.95 -9.53
N LYS A 425 -29.27 8.77 -9.11
CA LYS A 425 -28.56 7.51 -9.31
C LYS A 425 -28.69 6.96 -10.73
N ASN A 426 -29.57 7.56 -11.54
CA ASN A 426 -29.70 7.19 -12.95
C ASN A 426 -28.53 7.81 -13.73
N PRO A 427 -27.63 7.00 -14.32
CA PRO A 427 -26.46 7.50 -15.05
C PRO A 427 -26.84 8.23 -16.36
N PHE A 428 -28.10 8.13 -16.80
CA PHE A 428 -28.66 8.90 -17.91
C PHE A 428 -29.23 10.27 -17.48
N SER A 429 -29.41 10.49 -16.18
CA SER A 429 -29.83 11.77 -15.62
C SER A 429 -28.59 12.45 -15.05
N MET A 430 -27.82 13.09 -15.94
CA MET A 430 -26.55 13.69 -15.60
C MET A 430 -26.77 14.95 -14.74
N GLU A 431 -26.53 14.81 -13.44
CA GLU A 431 -26.20 15.97 -12.62
C GLU A 431 -24.96 16.66 -13.22
N PRO A 432 -24.89 18.00 -13.22
CA PRO A 432 -23.72 18.70 -13.71
C PRO A 432 -22.47 18.23 -12.96
N LEU A 433 -21.48 17.74 -13.70
CA LEU A 433 -20.14 17.49 -13.18
C LEU A 433 -19.49 18.85 -12.98
N ASP A 434 -19.56 19.36 -11.75
CA ASP A 434 -19.01 20.66 -11.36
C ASP A 434 -18.43 20.61 -9.93
N ASP A 435 -17.88 21.74 -9.49
CA ASP A 435 -17.25 21.88 -8.16
C ASP A 435 -18.20 21.48 -7.00
N LEU A 436 -19.51 21.70 -7.16
CA LEU A 436 -20.50 21.31 -6.16
C LEU A 436 -20.71 19.79 -6.15
N PHE A 437 -20.71 19.14 -7.33
CA PHE A 437 -20.77 17.67 -7.42
C PHE A 437 -19.59 17.03 -6.70
N GLY A 438 -18.35 17.47 -6.98
CA GLY A 438 -17.16 16.93 -6.33
C GLY A 438 -17.07 17.25 -4.82
N ALA A 439 -17.66 18.35 -4.38
CA ALA A 439 -17.57 18.77 -2.98
C ALA A 439 -18.65 18.17 -2.05
N LEU A 440 -19.88 17.99 -2.54
CA LEU A 440 -21.04 17.62 -1.70
C LEU A 440 -21.89 16.48 -2.25
N ALA A 441 -21.86 16.23 -3.57
CA ALA A 441 -22.75 15.28 -4.25
C ALA A 441 -24.20 15.28 -3.69
N SER A 442 -24.60 14.23 -2.96
CA SER A 442 -25.84 14.23 -2.16
C SER A 442 -25.59 14.75 -0.75
N CYS A 443 -26.34 15.76 -0.31
CA CYS A 443 -26.17 16.39 0.99
C CYS A 443 -27.51 16.71 1.67
N GLN A 444 -27.46 17.24 2.90
CA GLN A 444 -28.66 17.53 3.69
C GLN A 444 -28.71 19.00 4.11
N PHE A 445 -29.77 19.69 3.72
CA PHE A 445 -30.11 20.95 4.35
C PHE A 445 -30.68 20.71 5.75
N ARG A 446 -30.20 21.48 6.71
CA ARG A 446 -30.65 21.49 8.10
C ARG A 446 -31.17 22.86 8.46
N VAL A 447 -32.18 22.91 9.34
CA VAL A 447 -32.75 24.17 9.84
C VAL A 447 -32.74 24.19 11.37
N ILE A 448 -32.27 25.30 11.92
CA ILE A 448 -32.33 25.65 13.35
C ILE A 448 -33.19 26.90 13.54
N ALA A 449 -33.86 27.02 14.70
CA ALA A 449 -34.78 28.11 15.00
C ALA A 449 -34.34 28.93 16.22
N PHE A 450 -34.71 30.20 16.20
CA PHE A 450 -34.50 31.17 17.26
C PHE A 450 -35.77 31.99 17.48
N GLY A 451 -35.98 32.40 18.71
CA GLY A 451 -37.04 33.34 19.04
C GLY A 451 -37.37 33.31 20.52
N THR A 452 -38.64 33.39 20.86
CA THR A 452 -39.09 33.54 22.24
C THR A 452 -40.14 32.50 22.63
N ILE A 453 -40.14 32.10 23.89
CA ILE A 453 -41.17 31.27 24.51
C ILE A 453 -41.83 32.13 25.59
N THR A 454 -43.15 32.26 25.54
CA THR A 454 -43.93 32.99 26.55
C THR A 454 -44.91 32.05 27.24
N ARG A 455 -44.93 32.01 28.58
CA ARG A 455 -45.96 31.26 29.30
C ARG A 455 -47.29 31.99 29.22
N LYS A 456 -48.35 31.25 28.91
CA LYS A 456 -49.72 31.75 28.81
C LYS A 456 -50.64 30.89 29.68
N ASN A 457 -51.22 31.51 30.68
CA ASN A 457 -52.24 30.90 31.52
C ASN A 457 -53.59 31.50 31.10
N TRP A 458 -54.57 30.65 30.81
CA TRP A 458 -55.92 31.10 30.51
C TRP A 458 -56.95 30.19 31.17
N LYS A 459 -58.14 30.73 31.44
CA LYS A 459 -59.26 29.97 31.99
C LYS A 459 -60.17 29.53 30.85
N SER A 460 -60.42 28.23 30.76
CA SER A 460 -61.39 27.70 29.80
C SER A 460 -62.80 28.25 30.08
N PRO A 461 -63.73 28.21 29.11
CA PRO A 461 -65.14 28.54 29.35
C PRO A 461 -65.79 27.67 30.45
N LEU A 462 -65.20 26.51 30.74
CA LEU A 462 -65.60 25.59 31.82
C LEU A 462 -64.88 25.87 33.15
N GLY A 463 -64.12 26.98 33.27
CA GLY A 463 -63.41 27.38 34.48
C GLY A 463 -62.10 26.64 34.77
N MET A 464 -61.61 25.80 33.85
CA MET A 464 -60.35 25.07 34.03
C MET A 464 -59.14 25.96 33.72
N ASN A 465 -58.14 25.96 34.60
CA ASN A 465 -56.87 26.63 34.33
C ASN A 465 -56.06 25.82 33.32
N LEU A 466 -55.84 26.39 32.15
CA LEU A 466 -55.02 25.82 31.09
C LEU A 466 -53.74 26.63 30.95
N ASN A 467 -52.61 25.94 30.99
CA ASN A 467 -51.30 26.53 30.78
C ASN A 467 -50.77 26.07 29.42
N SER A 468 -50.27 27.00 28.65
CA SER A 468 -49.59 26.75 27.39
C SER A 468 -48.38 27.65 27.25
N TYR A 469 -47.56 27.35 26.26
CA TYR A 469 -46.44 28.19 25.85
C TYR A 469 -46.71 28.71 24.43
N LEU A 470 -46.68 30.02 24.28
CA LEU A 470 -46.64 30.66 22.97
C LEU A 470 -45.19 30.70 22.51
N VAL A 471 -44.86 29.90 21.50
CA VAL A 471 -43.54 29.88 20.88
C VAL A 471 -43.59 30.78 19.65
N LYS A 472 -42.73 31.80 19.60
CA LYS A 472 -42.55 32.69 18.45
C LYS A 472 -41.18 32.44 17.84
N ILE A 473 -41.15 32.09 16.57
CA ILE A 473 -39.94 31.97 15.76
C ILE A 473 -39.73 33.31 15.06
N THR A 474 -38.60 33.96 15.35
CA THR A 474 -38.23 35.27 14.76
C THR A 474 -37.05 35.17 13.79
N LYS A 475 -36.28 34.09 13.87
CA LYS A 475 -35.12 33.84 13.00
C LYS A 475 -34.93 32.34 12.81
N ILE A 476 -34.52 31.94 11.62
CA ILE A 476 -34.03 30.58 11.33
C ILE A 476 -32.59 30.65 10.82
N GLY A 477 -31.85 29.57 11.00
CA GLY A 477 -30.57 29.33 10.34
C GLY A 477 -30.68 28.11 9.44
N VAL A 478 -30.18 28.22 8.22
CA VAL A 478 -30.12 27.13 7.23
C VAL A 478 -28.66 26.85 6.89
N TYR A 479 -28.27 25.58 6.89
CA TYR A 479 -26.90 25.13 6.56
C TYR A 479 -26.96 23.76 5.89
N ILE A 480 -25.86 23.36 5.24
CA ILE A 480 -25.66 21.99 4.77
C ILE A 480 -24.91 21.20 5.84
N LYS A 481 -25.38 19.98 6.07
CA LYS A 481 -24.59 18.89 6.63
C LYS A 481 -24.31 17.89 5.52
N ASP A 482 -23.07 17.49 5.40
CA ASP A 482 -22.65 16.40 4.54
C ASP A 482 -21.63 15.50 5.26
N SER A 483 -21.43 14.30 4.73
CA SER A 483 -20.42 13.36 5.19
C SER A 483 -19.53 13.02 4.00
N PHE A 484 -18.36 13.66 3.95
CA PHE A 484 -17.35 13.46 2.92
C PHE A 484 -16.62 12.15 3.25
N ASP A 485 -17.15 11.06 2.70
CA ASP A 485 -16.70 9.71 2.99
C ASP A 485 -16.89 8.76 1.80
N PHE A 486 -16.20 7.61 1.89
CA PHE A 486 -16.20 6.58 0.85
C PHE A 486 -16.54 5.19 1.43
N ILE A 487 -17.42 5.15 2.42
CA ILE A 487 -17.76 3.92 3.17
C ILE A 487 -18.87 3.08 2.54
N THR A 488 -19.70 3.67 1.67
CA THR A 488 -20.76 2.92 0.98
C THR A 488 -20.14 2.02 -0.10
N GLU A 489 -20.70 0.81 -0.25
CA GLU A 489 -20.21 -0.19 -1.21
C GLU A 489 -20.25 0.37 -2.65
N ASP A 490 -19.12 0.22 -3.33
CA ASP A 490 -18.83 0.41 -4.77
C ASP A 490 -19.68 1.46 -5.51
N GLU A 491 -19.89 2.60 -4.86
CA GLU A 491 -20.56 3.75 -5.48
C GLU A 491 -19.65 4.34 -6.56
N TYR A 492 -20.18 4.45 -7.76
CA TYR A 492 -19.50 5.02 -8.92
C TYR A 492 -19.39 6.54 -8.79
N LEU A 493 -18.16 7.05 -8.86
CA LEU A 493 -17.82 8.48 -8.68
C LEU A 493 -17.38 9.15 -9.99
N GLY A 494 -17.52 8.45 -11.12
CA GLY A 494 -17.14 8.94 -12.44
C GLY A 494 -15.91 8.23 -13.02
N ASP A 495 -15.68 8.47 -14.30
CA ASP A 495 -14.50 8.05 -15.03
C ASP A 495 -13.56 9.27 -15.17
N TRP A 496 -12.39 9.16 -14.58
CA TRP A 496 -11.43 10.26 -14.43
C TRP A 496 -10.22 10.04 -15.33
N SER A 497 -9.76 11.09 -16.01
CA SER A 497 -8.59 11.02 -16.88
C SER A 497 -7.50 11.98 -16.42
N PRO A 498 -6.40 11.47 -15.83
CA PRO A 498 -5.21 12.28 -15.56
C PRO A 498 -4.59 12.86 -16.83
N LYS A 499 -4.76 12.16 -17.97
CA LYS A 499 -4.22 12.59 -19.27
C LYS A 499 -5.00 13.75 -19.88
N LYS A 500 -6.34 13.66 -19.86
CA LYS A 500 -7.22 14.68 -20.42
C LYS A 500 -7.56 15.78 -19.41
N ASN A 501 -7.17 15.63 -18.14
CA ASN A 501 -7.56 16.51 -17.03
C ASN A 501 -9.07 16.75 -16.99
N THR A 502 -9.85 15.67 -17.12
CA THR A 502 -11.31 15.75 -17.18
C THR A 502 -11.94 14.54 -16.50
N VAL A 503 -13.23 14.66 -16.24
CA VAL A 503 -14.09 13.60 -15.70
C VAL A 503 -15.31 13.46 -16.60
N SER A 504 -15.79 12.22 -16.72
CA SER A 504 -17.01 11.90 -17.45
C SER A 504 -17.85 10.91 -16.65
N VAL A 505 -19.14 10.87 -16.96
CA VAL A 505 -20.03 9.80 -16.52
C VAL A 505 -20.47 9.10 -17.79
N ASN A 506 -20.04 7.84 -17.97
CA ASN A 506 -20.44 7.05 -19.13
C ASN A 506 -21.43 5.95 -18.73
N PRO A 507 -22.73 6.09 -19.05
CA PRO A 507 -23.74 5.09 -18.72
C PRO A 507 -23.57 3.76 -19.47
N TYR A 508 -22.75 3.72 -20.52
CA TYR A 508 -22.52 2.53 -21.35
C TYR A 508 -21.19 1.80 -21.03
N GLY A 509 -20.52 2.21 -19.95
CA GLY A 509 -19.21 1.70 -19.55
C GLY A 509 -18.05 2.52 -20.12
N VAL A 510 -16.89 2.40 -19.48
CA VAL A 510 -15.70 3.22 -19.76
C VAL A 510 -15.31 3.14 -21.23
N THR A 511 -15.19 4.30 -21.89
CA THR A 511 -14.37 4.38 -23.10
C THR A 511 -12.93 4.17 -22.67
N LYS A 512 -12.38 2.97 -22.92
CA LYS A 512 -10.97 2.61 -22.64
C LYS A 512 -10.02 3.41 -23.53
N ASP A 513 -9.95 4.70 -23.25
CA ASP A 513 -9.14 5.72 -23.91
C ASP A 513 -8.77 6.77 -22.86
N THR A 514 -7.87 6.39 -21.95
CA THR A 514 -7.25 7.22 -20.89
C THR A 514 -8.12 7.55 -19.67
N PHE A 515 -9.28 6.92 -19.54
CA PHE A 515 -10.25 7.14 -18.46
C PHE A 515 -10.27 5.98 -17.47
N TYR A 516 -10.19 6.28 -16.18
CA TYR A 516 -10.14 5.31 -15.09
C TYR A 516 -11.39 5.43 -14.23
N THR A 517 -12.07 4.32 -14.01
CA THR A 517 -13.26 4.30 -13.16
C THR A 517 -12.86 4.49 -11.72
N ILE A 518 -13.37 5.54 -11.09
CA ILE A 518 -13.19 5.79 -9.67
C ILE A 518 -14.48 5.46 -8.94
N GLU A 519 -14.34 4.65 -7.91
CA GLU A 519 -15.43 4.27 -7.01
C GLU A 519 -15.02 4.57 -5.57
N ASN A 520 -15.97 4.47 -4.64
CA ASN A 520 -15.64 4.45 -3.22
C ASN A 520 -14.59 3.39 -2.88
N LYS A 521 -14.58 2.27 -3.60
CA LYS A 521 -13.56 1.22 -3.47
C LYS A 521 -12.14 1.75 -3.70
N SER A 522 -11.94 2.59 -4.72
CA SER A 522 -10.62 3.16 -5.04
C SER A 522 -10.07 3.97 -3.86
N TYR A 523 -10.91 4.77 -3.19
CA TYR A 523 -10.52 5.50 -1.97
C TYR A 523 -10.21 4.55 -0.80
N ARG A 524 -11.00 3.49 -0.60
CA ARG A 524 -10.76 2.52 0.48
C ARG A 524 -9.47 1.72 0.26
N GLU A 525 -9.19 1.33 -0.98
CA GLU A 525 -7.95 0.64 -1.35
C GLU A 525 -6.74 1.56 -1.16
N TRP A 526 -6.84 2.82 -1.58
CA TRP A 526 -5.82 3.84 -1.31
C TRP A 526 -5.58 4.00 0.21
N ARG A 527 -6.65 4.16 1.00
CA ARG A 527 -6.55 4.28 2.46
C ARG A 527 -5.82 3.09 3.09
N LYS A 528 -6.20 1.89 2.68
CA LYS A 528 -5.63 0.64 3.17
C LYS A 528 -4.14 0.55 2.90
N ASP A 529 -3.70 0.95 1.71
CA ASP A 529 -2.31 0.86 1.27
C ASP A 529 -1.43 1.96 1.86
N TYR A 530 -1.92 3.20 1.91
CA TYR A 530 -1.15 4.37 2.35
C TYR A 530 -1.26 4.67 3.85
N LYS A 531 -2.20 4.05 4.57
CA LYS A 531 -2.49 4.36 6.00
C LYS A 531 -2.83 5.83 6.23
N LYS A 532 -3.49 6.42 5.25
CA LYS A 532 -3.99 7.80 5.20
C LYS A 532 -5.40 7.82 4.64
N GLY A 533 -6.06 8.96 4.57
CA GLY A 533 -7.40 9.07 4.00
C GLY A 533 -8.45 9.12 5.10
N MET A 534 -8.91 10.33 5.41
CA MET A 534 -9.78 10.61 6.55
C MET A 534 -11.18 10.98 6.09
N ASP A 535 -12.15 10.11 6.35
CA ASP A 535 -13.56 10.48 6.23
C ASP A 535 -13.95 11.49 7.31
N PHE A 536 -14.76 12.52 6.99
CA PHE A 536 -15.19 13.53 7.95
C PHE A 536 -16.60 14.08 7.67
N ASN A 537 -17.28 14.52 8.74
CA ASN A 537 -18.49 15.33 8.61
C ASN A 537 -18.12 16.77 8.23
N LEU A 538 -18.94 17.38 7.36
CA LEU A 538 -18.80 18.73 6.86
C LEU A 538 -20.07 19.53 7.15
N TYR A 539 -19.88 20.76 7.63
CA TYR A 539 -20.91 21.75 7.86
C TYR A 539 -20.54 23.03 7.13
N THR A 540 -21.46 23.59 6.35
CA THR A 540 -21.29 24.95 5.84
C THR A 540 -21.40 25.97 6.97
N ASP A 541 -21.10 27.22 6.66
CA ASP A 541 -21.62 28.32 7.47
C ASP A 541 -23.16 28.29 7.55
N VAL A 542 -23.70 29.02 8.53
CA VAL A 542 -25.13 29.10 8.75
C VAL A 542 -25.69 30.38 8.14
N LYS A 543 -26.56 30.23 7.13
CA LYS A 543 -27.29 31.35 6.54
C LYS A 543 -28.53 31.67 7.38
N TYR A 544 -28.51 32.82 8.04
CA TYR A 544 -29.60 33.27 8.89
C TYR A 544 -30.62 34.11 8.13
N LEU A 545 -31.91 33.90 8.43
CA LEU A 545 -33.02 34.69 7.90
C LEU A 545 -33.99 35.10 9.00
N ASN A 546 -34.43 36.35 8.97
CA ASN A 546 -35.54 36.81 9.79
C ASN A 546 -36.85 36.25 9.23
N VAL A 547 -37.68 35.70 10.11
CA VAL A 547 -38.97 35.11 9.77
C VAL A 547 -39.98 35.45 10.85
N TYR A 548 -41.26 35.15 10.60
CA TYR A 548 -42.29 35.23 11.63
C TYR A 548 -43.20 34.01 11.55
N HIS A 549 -43.28 33.27 12.64
CA HIS A 549 -44.29 32.24 12.85
C HIS A 549 -44.50 32.02 14.34
N GLU A 550 -45.74 31.72 14.74
CA GLU A 550 -46.06 31.41 16.13
C GLU A 550 -46.99 30.22 16.23
N PHE A 551 -46.82 29.46 17.31
CA PHE A 551 -47.66 28.31 17.62
C PHE A 551 -47.72 28.10 19.13
N TYR A 552 -48.76 27.39 19.58
CA TYR A 552 -48.89 26.97 20.96
C TYR A 552 -48.28 25.58 21.17
N ALA A 553 -47.62 25.41 22.32
CA ALA A 553 -47.18 24.13 22.84
C ALA A 553 -47.73 23.91 24.25
N SER A 554 -48.15 22.69 24.53
CA SER A 554 -48.50 22.26 25.88
C SER A 554 -47.23 22.02 26.71
N PRO A 555 -47.32 22.08 28.06
CA PRO A 555 -46.22 21.72 28.95
C PRO A 555 -45.59 20.36 28.61
N ASN A 556 -46.41 19.32 28.37
CA ASN A 556 -45.92 17.97 28.07
C ASN A 556 -45.04 17.89 26.80
N GLU A 557 -45.24 18.80 25.85
CA GLU A 557 -44.50 18.83 24.59
C GLU A 557 -43.12 19.46 24.73
N ILE A 558 -42.91 20.40 25.65
CA ILE A 558 -41.68 21.20 25.73
C ILE A 558 -40.96 21.23 27.09
N GLU A 559 -41.61 20.81 28.17
CA GLU A 559 -40.98 20.49 29.48
C GLU A 559 -40.51 19.03 29.49
#